data_AF-A0A963EK16-F1
#
_entry.id   AF-A0A963EK16-F1
#
_cell.length_a   1.000
_cell.length_b   1.000
_cell.length_c   1.000
_cell.angle_alpha   90.00
_cell.angle_beta   90.00
_cell.angle_gamma   90.00
#
_symmetry.space_group_name_H-M   'P 1'
#
loop_
_entity.id
_entity.type
_entity.pdbx_description
1 polymer ?
#
loop_
_entity_poly.entity_id
_entity_poly.type
_entity_poly.pdbx_seq_one_letter_code
_entity_poly.pdbx_strand_id
1 'polypeptide(L)'
;SLLPNKVMDTSATVLEAAILTQELDEALADVLADRLDQPLDDDTWCLAYRELGREDLRSLQLSLVEEIGPHIDRYVRSRMIQATFRLVRRPAHAAGFGNLYDFLDLGFGAMQGIPSCGALLQQVAAVEQQIMQQVLAQHPQPFALRTP
;
A
#
# COMPACT_ATOMS: atom_id res chain seq x y z
N SER A 1 -4.27 -27.40 2.30
CA SER A 1 -4.43 -25.94 2.32
C SER A 1 -5.39 -25.54 1.20
N LEU A 2 -6.43 -24.75 1.48
CA LEU A 2 -7.45 -24.33 0.50
C LEU A 2 -6.99 -23.18 -0.41
N LEU A 3 -5.78 -22.65 -0.18
CA LEU A 3 -5.16 -21.62 -1.01
C LEU A 3 -3.81 -22.14 -1.56
N PRO A 4 -3.54 -21.99 -2.87
CA PRO A 4 -2.23 -22.32 -3.45
C PRO A 4 -1.11 -21.51 -2.77
N ASN A 5 0.07 -22.11 -2.56
CA ASN A 5 1.21 -21.47 -1.84
C ASN A 5 1.49 -20.03 -2.30
N LYS A 6 1.45 -19.77 -3.62
CA LYS A 6 1.68 -18.43 -4.18
C LYS A 6 0.67 -17.36 -3.74
N VAL A 7 -0.53 -17.76 -3.31
CA VAL A 7 -1.54 -16.85 -2.74
C VAL A 7 -1.20 -16.50 -1.29
N MET A 8 -0.71 -17.49 -0.54
CA MET A 8 -0.24 -17.28 0.82
C MET A 8 0.97 -16.34 0.86
N ASP A 9 1.89 -16.50 -0.08
CA ASP A 9 3.08 -15.64 -0.20
C ASP A 9 2.67 -14.18 -0.46
N THR A 10 1.77 -13.92 -1.42
CA THR A 10 1.25 -12.57 -1.68
C THR A 10 0.52 -11.99 -0.46
N SER A 11 -0.32 -12.79 0.22
CA SER A 11 -1.02 -12.33 1.42
C SER A 11 -0.07 -11.97 2.55
N ALA A 12 1.06 -12.69 2.69
CA ALA A 12 2.09 -12.36 3.66
C ALA A 12 2.77 -11.02 3.31
N THR A 13 3.19 -10.80 2.06
CA THR A 13 3.78 -9.52 1.62
C THR A 13 2.84 -8.34 1.81
N VAL A 14 1.55 -8.50 1.48
CA VAL A 14 0.53 -7.46 1.71
C VAL A 14 0.38 -7.14 3.20
N LEU A 15 0.35 -8.17 4.05
CA LEU A 15 0.22 -7.98 5.50
C LEU A 15 1.47 -7.31 6.08
N GLU A 16 2.65 -7.73 5.65
CA GLU A 16 3.92 -7.12 6.07
C GLU A 16 3.99 -5.65 5.67
N ALA A 17 3.63 -5.31 4.43
CA ALA A 17 3.53 -3.92 3.99
C ALA A 17 2.54 -3.11 4.83
N ALA A 18 1.37 -3.69 5.17
CA ALA A 18 0.36 -3.02 5.98
C ALA A 18 0.84 -2.77 7.42
N ILE A 19 1.48 -3.76 8.04
CA ILE A 19 2.06 -3.63 9.39
C ILE A 19 3.13 -2.54 9.38
N LEU A 20 4.06 -2.60 8.43
CA LEU A 20 5.15 -1.63 8.34
C LEU A 20 4.64 -0.20 8.06
N THR A 21 3.56 -0.07 7.30
CA THR A 21 2.86 1.22 7.11
C THR A 21 2.37 1.76 8.43
N GLN A 22 1.64 0.94 9.20
CA GLN A 22 1.10 1.36 10.49
C GLN A 22 2.21 1.71 11.49
N GLU A 23 3.28 0.92 11.56
CA GLU A 23 4.42 1.19 12.45
C GLU A 23 5.12 2.51 12.11
N LEU A 24 5.27 2.83 10.83
CA LEU A 24 5.86 4.10 10.38
C LEU A 24 4.93 5.29 10.67
N ASP A 25 3.63 5.12 10.44
CA ASP A 25 2.62 6.17 10.72
C ASP A 25 2.53 6.46 12.22
N GLU A 26 2.48 5.42 13.06
CA GLU A 26 2.49 5.56 14.53
C GLU A 26 3.77 6.25 15.01
N ALA A 27 4.94 5.81 14.53
CA ALA A 27 6.20 6.42 14.91
C ALA A 27 6.33 7.89 14.45
N LEU A 28 5.80 8.23 13.28
CA LEU A 28 5.77 9.61 12.80
C LEU A 28 4.80 10.47 13.62
N ALA A 29 3.63 9.92 13.97
CA ALA A 29 2.67 10.58 14.85
C ALA A 29 3.26 10.85 16.23
N ASP A 30 4.02 9.91 16.80
CA ASP A 30 4.73 10.08 18.07
C ASP A 30 5.79 11.20 18.01
N VAL A 31 6.51 11.35 16.88
CA VAL A 31 7.47 12.45 16.68
C VAL A 31 6.74 13.79 16.53
N LEU A 32 5.58 13.79 15.87
CA LEU A 32 4.78 15.00 15.71
C LEU A 32 4.15 15.43 17.05
N ALA A 33 3.67 14.50 17.87
CA ALA A 33 3.10 14.74 19.20
C ALA A 33 2.15 15.96 19.21
N ASP A 34 2.38 16.93 20.09
CA ASP A 34 1.60 18.17 20.24
C ASP A 34 1.52 19.00 18.94
N ARG A 35 2.41 18.78 17.95
CA ARG A 35 2.33 19.44 16.64
C ARG A 35 1.08 19.00 15.85
N LEU A 36 0.46 17.86 16.20
CA LEU A 36 -0.81 17.39 15.62
C LEU A 36 -2.04 18.13 16.15
N ASP A 37 -1.91 18.94 17.21
CA ASP A 37 -3.03 19.75 17.73
C ASP A 37 -3.38 20.94 16.81
N GLN A 38 -2.54 21.20 15.80
CA GLN A 38 -2.74 22.23 14.79
C GLN A 38 -2.78 21.59 13.40
N PRO A 39 -3.36 22.27 12.38
CA PRO A 39 -3.26 21.82 11.01
C PRO A 39 -1.80 21.58 10.61
N LEU A 40 -1.49 20.36 10.18
CA LEU A 40 -0.14 19.96 9.80
C LEU A 40 0.25 20.61 8.46
N ASP A 41 1.39 21.30 8.44
CA ASP A 41 1.99 21.86 7.23
C ASP A 41 3.21 21.04 6.76
N ASP A 42 3.60 21.29 5.51
CA ASP A 42 4.69 20.58 4.83
C ASP A 42 6.02 20.71 5.58
N ASP A 43 6.33 21.88 6.14
CA ASP A 43 7.58 22.15 6.85
C ASP A 43 7.67 21.35 8.15
N THR A 44 6.58 21.34 8.92
CA THR A 44 6.46 20.59 10.17
C THR A 44 6.51 19.09 9.91
N TRP A 45 5.82 18.62 8.88
CA TRP A 45 5.87 17.21 8.46
C TRP A 45 7.28 16.80 8.03
N CYS A 46 7.94 17.61 7.18
CA CYS A 46 9.30 17.33 6.70
C CYS A 46 10.33 17.33 7.83
N LEU A 47 10.18 18.21 8.83
CA LEU A 47 11.02 18.20 10.02
C LEU A 47 10.85 16.91 10.81
N ALA A 48 9.61 16.53 11.13
CA ALA A 48 9.31 15.30 11.86
C ALA A 48 9.77 14.05 11.12
N TYR A 49 9.60 14.00 9.80
CA TYR A 49 10.07 12.90 8.96
C TYR A 49 11.58 12.71 9.05
N ARG A 50 12.36 13.81 9.00
CA ARG A 50 13.81 13.76 9.19
C ARG A 50 14.22 13.41 10.62
N GLU A 51 13.51 13.92 11.62
CA GLU A 51 13.73 13.60 13.04
C GLU A 51 13.51 12.10 13.32
N LEU A 52 12.50 11.50 12.68
CA LEU A 52 12.19 10.08 12.80
C LEU A 52 13.33 9.18 12.31
N GLY A 53 13.95 9.51 11.17
CA GLY A 53 15.17 8.84 10.68
C GLY A 53 15.02 7.36 10.33
N ARG A 54 13.85 6.92 9.86
CA ARG A 54 13.53 5.50 9.51
C ARG A 54 13.52 5.25 8.01
N GLU A 55 14.50 5.81 7.30
CA GLU A 55 14.64 5.75 5.83
C GLU A 55 14.80 4.31 5.31
N ASP A 56 15.46 3.46 6.10
CA ASP A 56 15.67 2.04 5.83
C ASP A 56 14.34 1.27 5.78
N LEU A 57 13.49 1.47 6.79
CA LEU A 57 12.18 0.85 6.87
C LEU A 57 11.21 1.41 5.85
N ARG A 58 11.26 2.71 5.58
CA ARG A 58 10.45 3.30 4.51
C ARG A 58 10.86 2.74 3.14
N SER A 59 12.15 2.51 2.91
CA SER A 59 12.65 1.86 1.68
C SER A 59 12.15 0.41 1.56
N LEU A 60 12.17 -0.34 2.67
CA LEU A 60 11.60 -1.70 2.73
C LEU A 60 10.10 -1.68 2.41
N GLN A 61 9.33 -0.79 3.03
CA GLN A 61 7.89 -0.63 2.77
C GLN A 61 7.60 -0.41 1.29
N LEU A 62 8.36 0.48 0.63
CA LEU A 62 8.21 0.74 -0.80
C LEU A 62 8.54 -0.48 -1.66
N SER A 63 9.59 -1.23 -1.32
CA SER A 63 9.92 -2.47 -2.03
C SER A 63 8.83 -3.53 -1.91
N LEU A 64 8.19 -3.66 -0.75
CA LEU A 64 7.06 -4.57 -0.55
C LEU A 64 5.84 -4.12 -1.37
N VAL A 65 5.57 -2.82 -1.44
CA VAL A 65 4.49 -2.25 -2.28
C VAL A 65 4.71 -2.57 -3.76
N GLU A 66 5.95 -2.44 -4.27
CA GLU A 66 6.29 -2.80 -5.65
C GLU A 66 6.07 -4.30 -5.94
N GLU A 67 6.40 -5.17 -4.98
CA GLU A 67 6.24 -6.62 -5.11
C GLU A 67 4.76 -7.04 -5.18
N ILE A 68 3.87 -6.34 -4.48
CA ILE A 68 2.43 -6.65 -4.44
C ILE A 68 1.76 -6.51 -5.82
N GLY A 69 2.13 -5.51 -6.61
CA GLY A 69 1.42 -5.13 -7.83
C GLY A 69 1.30 -6.23 -8.90
N PRO A 70 2.40 -6.90 -9.29
CA PRO A 70 2.37 -8.03 -10.21
C PRO A 70 1.49 -9.19 -9.73
N HIS A 71 1.42 -9.42 -8.42
CA HIS A 71 0.54 -10.44 -7.86
C HIS A 71 -0.93 -10.06 -8.03
N ILE A 72 -1.30 -8.81 -7.72
CA ILE A 72 -2.65 -8.28 -7.95
C ILE A 72 -3.05 -8.46 -9.43
N ASP A 73 -2.17 -8.10 -10.36
CA ASP A 73 -2.42 -8.23 -11.81
C ASP A 73 -2.82 -9.66 -12.20
N ARG A 74 -2.17 -10.67 -11.60
CA ARG A 74 -2.50 -12.08 -11.84
C ARG A 74 -3.90 -12.44 -11.37
N TYR A 75 -4.34 -11.93 -10.21
CA TYR A 75 -5.68 -12.22 -9.68
C TYR A 75 -6.77 -11.51 -10.49
N VAL A 76 -6.59 -10.21 -10.73
CA VAL A 76 -7.57 -9.37 -11.40
C VAL A 76 -7.77 -9.80 -12.86
N ARG A 77 -6.76 -10.33 -13.54
CA ARG A 77 -6.87 -10.76 -14.96
C ARG A 77 -7.30 -12.20 -15.16
N SER A 78 -7.21 -13.04 -14.13
CA SER A 78 -7.50 -14.47 -14.26
C SER A 78 -9.01 -14.74 -14.22
N ARG A 79 -9.61 -14.98 -15.41
CA ARG A 79 -11.02 -15.35 -15.54
C ARG A 79 -11.39 -16.58 -14.70
N MET A 80 -10.47 -17.55 -14.59
CA MET A 80 -10.66 -18.75 -13.77
C MET A 80 -10.77 -18.38 -12.29
N ILE A 81 -9.82 -17.57 -11.77
CA ILE A 81 -9.83 -17.14 -10.37
C ILE A 81 -11.09 -16.35 -10.06
N GLN A 82 -11.47 -15.41 -10.92
CA GLN A 82 -12.71 -14.64 -10.75
C GLN A 82 -13.95 -15.54 -10.74
N ALA A 83 -14.00 -16.56 -11.60
CA ALA A 83 -15.11 -17.50 -11.63
C ALA A 83 -15.19 -18.31 -10.32
N THR A 84 -14.06 -18.84 -9.86
CA THR A 84 -13.99 -19.55 -8.58
C THR A 84 -14.36 -18.66 -7.40
N PHE A 85 -13.90 -17.40 -7.39
CA PHE A 85 -14.25 -16.42 -6.37
C PHE A 85 -15.76 -16.18 -6.34
N ARG A 86 -16.42 -15.96 -7.48
CA ARG A 86 -17.89 -15.79 -7.53
C ARG A 86 -18.67 -16.99 -7.01
N LEU A 87 -18.16 -18.21 -7.21
CA LEU A 87 -18.83 -19.43 -6.72
C LEU A 87 -18.85 -19.51 -5.19
N VAL A 88 -17.85 -18.95 -4.50
CA VAL A 88 -17.76 -19.01 -3.04
C VAL A 88 -18.54 -17.90 -2.32
N ARG A 89 -19.20 -16.98 -3.06
CA ARG A 89 -20.00 -15.89 -2.48
C ARG A 89 -21.05 -16.37 -1.46
N ARG A 90 -21.96 -17.26 -1.90
CA ARG A 90 -23.05 -17.74 -1.05
C ARG A 90 -22.54 -18.55 0.16
N PRO A 91 -21.59 -19.49 -0.01
CA PRO A 91 -20.95 -20.15 1.13
C PRO A 91 -20.27 -19.19 2.12
N ALA A 92 -19.53 -18.18 1.64
CA ALA A 92 -18.84 -17.22 2.50
C ALA A 92 -19.84 -16.41 3.35
N HIS A 93 -20.92 -15.92 2.73
CA HIS A 93 -22.00 -15.22 3.43
C HIS A 93 -22.68 -16.11 4.48
N ALA A 94 -22.99 -17.36 4.12
CA ALA A 94 -23.61 -18.31 5.05
C ALA A 94 -22.70 -18.68 6.24
N ALA A 95 -21.38 -18.66 6.04
CA ALA A 95 -20.39 -18.96 7.08
C ALA A 95 -19.96 -17.74 7.92
N GLY A 96 -20.58 -16.57 7.73
CA GLY A 96 -20.25 -15.34 8.48
C GLY A 96 -19.08 -14.53 7.92
N PHE A 97 -18.54 -14.90 6.76
CA PHE A 97 -17.46 -14.17 6.07
C PHE A 97 -17.97 -13.25 4.96
N GLY A 98 -19.26 -12.90 4.96
CA GLY A 98 -19.89 -12.09 3.91
C GLY A 98 -19.22 -10.74 3.71
N ASN A 99 -18.93 -10.02 4.80
CA ASN A 99 -18.28 -8.71 4.74
C ASN A 99 -16.87 -8.78 4.13
N LEU A 100 -16.09 -9.80 4.48
CA LEU A 100 -14.76 -10.03 3.91
C LEU A 100 -14.86 -10.34 2.41
N TYR A 101 -15.84 -11.15 2.02
CA TYR A 101 -16.10 -11.44 0.61
C TYR A 101 -16.43 -10.15 -0.16
N ASP A 102 -17.40 -9.37 0.33
CA ASP A 102 -17.88 -8.17 -0.35
C ASP A 102 -16.77 -7.11 -0.47
N PHE A 103 -15.91 -6.99 0.55
CA PHE A 103 -14.71 -6.15 0.52
C PHE A 103 -13.74 -6.56 -0.61
N LEU A 104 -13.43 -7.86 -0.71
CA LEU A 104 -12.56 -8.38 -1.76
C LEU A 104 -13.18 -8.23 -3.17
N ASP A 105 -14.50 -8.44 -3.30
CA ASP A 105 -15.24 -8.28 -4.56
C ASP A 105 -15.19 -6.82 -5.05
N LEU A 106 -15.40 -5.87 -4.13
CA LEU A 106 -15.27 -4.43 -4.41
C LEU A 106 -13.85 -4.07 -4.83
N GLY A 107 -12.84 -4.55 -4.10
CA GLY A 107 -11.43 -4.32 -4.40
C GLY A 107 -11.05 -4.85 -5.79
N PHE A 108 -11.44 -6.09 -6.11
CA PHE A 108 -11.20 -6.65 -7.44
C PHE A 108 -11.91 -5.85 -8.54
N GLY A 109 -13.16 -5.44 -8.30
CA GLY A 109 -13.91 -4.59 -9.22
C GLY A 109 -13.22 -3.27 -9.50
N ALA A 110 -12.74 -2.58 -8.46
CA ALA A 110 -12.02 -1.31 -8.59
C ALA A 110 -10.73 -1.45 -9.43
N MET A 111 -10.03 -2.58 -9.31
CA MET A 111 -8.77 -2.81 -10.01
C MET A 111 -8.95 -3.28 -11.47
N GLN A 112 -10.14 -3.68 -11.91
CA GLN A 112 -10.37 -4.15 -13.30
C GLN A 112 -10.07 -3.08 -14.37
N GLY A 113 -10.28 -1.80 -14.04
CA GLY A 113 -10.01 -0.69 -14.95
C GLY A 113 -8.53 -0.31 -15.04
N ILE A 114 -7.68 -0.87 -14.19
CA ILE A 114 -6.26 -0.51 -14.11
C ILE A 114 -5.48 -1.34 -15.15
N PRO A 115 -4.79 -0.71 -16.13
CA PRO A 115 -4.08 -1.43 -17.18
C PRO A 115 -2.95 -2.32 -16.67
N SER A 116 -2.33 -1.98 -15.54
CA SER A 116 -1.44 -2.83 -14.75
C SER A 116 -1.28 -2.26 -13.33
N CYS A 117 -1.66 -3.06 -12.33
CA CYS A 117 -1.42 -2.72 -10.92
C CYS A 117 0.08 -2.71 -10.60
N GLY A 118 0.86 -3.61 -11.22
CA GLY A 118 2.32 -3.62 -11.11
C GLY A 118 2.94 -2.30 -11.55
N ALA A 119 2.64 -1.85 -12.77
CA ALA A 119 3.17 -0.59 -13.30
C ALA A 119 2.72 0.63 -12.47
N LEU A 120 1.46 0.62 -12.00
CA LEU A 120 0.94 1.69 -11.16
C LEU A 120 1.70 1.77 -9.83
N LEU A 121 1.87 0.65 -9.12
CA LEU A 121 2.56 0.65 -7.82
C LEU A 121 4.05 0.96 -7.95
N GLN A 122 4.70 0.54 -9.05
CA GLN A 122 6.07 0.97 -9.37
C GLN A 122 6.17 2.48 -9.57
N GLN A 123 5.22 3.09 -10.28
CA GLN A 123 5.19 4.54 -10.47
C GLN A 123 4.98 5.28 -9.14
N VAL A 124 4.05 4.80 -8.31
CA VAL A 124 3.83 5.34 -6.96
C VAL A 124 5.10 5.25 -6.13
N ALA A 125 5.74 4.08 -6.10
CA ALA A 125 6.97 3.89 -5.33
C ALA A 125 8.11 4.79 -5.81
N ALA A 126 8.30 4.95 -7.12
CA ALA A 126 9.31 5.85 -7.68
C ALA A 126 9.06 7.32 -7.29
N VAL A 127 7.80 7.76 -7.33
CA VAL A 127 7.40 9.10 -6.90
C VAL A 127 7.67 9.31 -5.42
N GLU A 128 7.27 8.35 -4.57
CA GLU A 128 7.51 8.39 -3.13
C GLU A 128 9.01 8.42 -2.80
N GLN A 129 9.83 7.62 -3.47
CA GLN A 129 11.29 7.66 -3.32
C GLN A 129 11.85 9.04 -3.67
N GLN A 130 11.36 9.65 -4.76
CA GLN A 130 11.78 10.99 -5.14
C GLN A 130 11.43 12.02 -4.07
N ILE A 131 10.19 11.98 -3.54
CA ILE A 131 9.76 12.88 -2.46
C ILE A 131 10.68 12.69 -1.25
N MET A 132 10.89 11.46 -0.80
CA MET A 132 11.74 11.16 0.36
C MET A 132 13.15 11.73 0.17
N GLN A 133 13.78 11.49 -0.98
CA GLN A 133 15.10 12.03 -1.28
C GLN A 133 15.12 13.57 -1.22
N GLN A 134 14.06 14.22 -1.70
CA GLN A 134 13.93 15.67 -1.63
C GLN A 134 13.72 16.18 -0.20
N VAL A 135 12.93 15.49 0.63
CA VAL A 135 12.71 15.82 2.05
C VAL A 135 14.02 15.72 2.83
N LEU A 136 14.79 14.65 2.60
CA LEU A 136 16.09 14.41 3.25
C LEU A 136 17.14 15.44 2.81
N ALA A 137 17.13 15.81 1.52
CA ALA A 137 18.00 16.84 0.96
C ALA A 137 17.59 18.27 1.33
N GLN A 138 16.51 18.46 2.12
CA GLN A 138 15.95 19.76 2.47
C GLN A 138 15.62 20.62 1.23
N HIS A 139 15.12 19.98 0.17
CA HIS A 139 14.68 20.69 -1.02
C HIS A 139 13.52 21.64 -0.66
N PRO A 140 13.48 22.89 -1.18
CA PRO A 140 12.48 23.88 -0.77
C PRO A 140 11.05 23.55 -1.19
N GLN A 141 10.87 22.60 -2.11
CA GLN A 141 9.55 22.14 -2.57
C GLN A 141 9.60 20.62 -2.79
N PRO A 142 9.64 19.80 -1.73
CA PRO A 142 9.88 18.36 -1.85
C PRO A 142 8.69 17.58 -2.44
N PHE A 143 7.50 18.19 -2.44
CA PHE A 143 6.27 17.62 -2.99
C PHE A 143 5.92 18.17 -4.39
N ALA A 144 6.71 19.13 -4.91
CA ALA A 144 6.51 19.67 -6.25
C ALA A 144 7.05 18.68 -7.30
N LEU A 145 6.27 17.64 -7.57
CA LEU A 145 6.59 16.66 -8.59
C LEU A 145 6.40 17.26 -9.99
N ARG A 146 7.42 17.14 -10.82
CA ARG A 146 7.25 17.36 -12.26
C ARG A 146 6.54 16.14 -12.83
N THR A 147 5.31 16.31 -13.28
CA THR A 147 4.64 15.30 -14.10
C THR A 147 5.49 15.08 -15.36
N PRO A 148 5.76 13.84 -15.79
CA PRO A 148 6.37 13.58 -17.09
C PRO A 148 5.49 14.10 -18.24
#